data_AF-A0AA95FEJ0-F1
#
_entry.id   AF-A0AA95FEJ0-F1
#
_cell.length_a   1.000
_cell.length_b   1.000
_cell.length_c   1.000
_cell.angle_alpha   90.00
_cell.angle_beta   90.00
_cell.angle_gamma   90.00
#
_symmetry.space_group_name_H-M   'P 1'
#
loop_
_entity.id
_entity.type
_entity.pdbx_description
1 polymer ?
#
loop_
_entity_poly.entity_id
_entity_poly.type
_entity_poly.pdbx_seq_one_letter_code
_entity_poly.pdbx_strand_id
1 'polypeptide(L)'
;MGTWGPGNFDDDTVADGLSEITDGLIAKIAEVFADEDDDTELQPDEWGGSMAPAWLELLTDIGSAGRVGATFPSRSTLESWRDRYVRVWDEYIDELDPDEDYRIDRRQVIVSTFERAVALAVEREA
;
A
#
# COMPACT_ATOMS: atom_id res chain seq x y z
N MET A 1 10.32 -10.20 -26.49
CA MET A 1 11.58 -10.98 -26.39
C MET A 1 11.79 -11.17 -24.92
N GLY A 2 11.93 -12.40 -24.46
CA GLY A 2 12.11 -12.66 -23.04
C GLY A 2 13.43 -12.11 -22.52
N THR A 3 13.42 -11.67 -21.26
CA THR A 3 14.62 -11.27 -20.54
C THR A 3 15.33 -12.56 -20.13
N TRP A 4 16.54 -12.77 -20.66
CA TRP A 4 17.39 -13.91 -20.33
C TRP A 4 18.78 -13.40 -19.98
N GLY A 5 19.13 -13.43 -18.71
CA GLY A 5 20.43 -13.03 -18.17
C GLY A 5 20.84 -13.92 -17.00
N PRO A 6 22.07 -13.75 -16.50
CA PRO A 6 22.59 -14.59 -15.42
C PRO A 6 22.07 -14.21 -14.03
N GLY A 7 21.34 -13.09 -13.88
CA GLY A 7 20.78 -12.65 -12.62
C GLY A 7 19.46 -13.34 -12.26
N ASN A 8 19.14 -13.42 -10.97
CA ASN A 8 17.94 -14.10 -10.48
C ASN A 8 16.61 -13.54 -11.03
N PHE A 9 16.59 -12.30 -11.53
CA PHE A 9 15.40 -11.63 -12.08
C PHE A 9 15.53 -11.34 -13.58
N ASP A 10 16.59 -11.86 -14.22
CA ASP A 10 16.75 -11.80 -15.67
C ASP A 10 16.09 -13.03 -16.30
N ASP A 11 14.87 -13.34 -15.89
CA ASP A 11 14.09 -14.52 -16.30
C ASP A 11 12.59 -14.14 -16.31
N ASP A 12 11.92 -14.33 -17.44
CA ASP A 12 10.50 -14.01 -17.60
C ASP A 12 9.60 -14.76 -16.59
N THR A 13 9.92 -16.02 -16.26
CA THR A 13 9.15 -16.79 -15.28
C THR A 13 9.27 -16.17 -13.89
N VAL A 14 10.42 -15.58 -13.57
CA VAL A 14 10.59 -14.85 -12.31
C VAL A 14 9.84 -13.51 -12.33
N ALA A 15 9.79 -12.83 -13.49
CA ALA A 15 8.98 -11.62 -13.64
C ALA A 15 7.48 -11.91 -13.45
N ASP A 16 6.97 -12.99 -14.03
CA ASP A 16 5.58 -13.43 -13.84
C ASP A 16 5.30 -13.75 -12.36
N GLY A 17 6.20 -14.51 -11.72
CA GLY A 17 6.07 -14.83 -10.29
C GLY A 17 6.13 -13.59 -9.39
N LEU A 18 6.92 -12.57 -9.75
CA LEU A 18 6.93 -11.30 -9.02
C LEU A 18 5.61 -10.54 -9.19
N SER A 19 5.03 -10.54 -10.40
CA SER A 19 3.71 -9.95 -10.66
C SER A 19 2.65 -10.60 -9.77
N GLU A 20 2.62 -11.93 -9.68
CA GLU A 20 1.66 -12.64 -8.83
C GLU A 20 1.76 -12.22 -7.35
N ILE A 21 2.98 -12.01 -6.85
CA ILE A 21 3.21 -11.57 -5.47
C ILE A 21 2.70 -10.14 -5.27
N THR A 22 3.05 -9.21 -6.17
CA THR A 22 2.64 -7.81 -6.04
C THR A 22 1.14 -7.64 -6.26
N ASP A 23 0.55 -8.33 -7.24
CA ASP A 23 -0.89 -8.36 -7.49
C ASP A 23 -1.65 -8.93 -6.29
N GLY A 24 -1.11 -9.96 -5.64
CA GLY A 24 -1.69 -10.52 -4.41
C GLY A 24 -1.69 -9.53 -3.24
N LEU A 25 -0.65 -8.70 -3.10
CA LEU A 25 -0.62 -7.62 -2.11
C LEU A 25 -1.63 -6.53 -2.46
N ILE A 26 -1.70 -6.12 -3.73
CA ILE A 26 -2.64 -5.11 -4.22
C ILE A 26 -4.08 -5.57 -3.97
N ALA A 27 -4.40 -6.83 -4.24
CA ALA A 27 -5.72 -7.39 -4.02
C ALA A 27 -6.13 -7.37 -2.54
N LYS A 28 -5.22 -7.73 -1.63
CA LYS A 28 -5.47 -7.66 -0.18
C LYS A 28 -5.73 -6.23 0.31
N ILE A 29 -4.96 -5.26 -0.20
CA ILE A 29 -5.20 -3.85 0.13
C ILE A 29 -6.56 -3.43 -0.44
N ALA A 30 -6.82 -3.71 -1.72
CA ALA A 30 -8.07 -3.35 -2.37
C ALA A 30 -9.30 -3.95 -1.67
N GLU A 31 -9.21 -5.17 -1.15
CA GLU A 31 -10.27 -5.83 -0.37
C GLU A 31 -10.64 -5.03 0.89
N VAL A 32 -9.65 -4.49 1.61
CA VAL A 32 -9.88 -3.61 2.78
C VAL A 32 -10.64 -2.32 2.40
N PHE A 33 -10.47 -1.84 1.16
CA PHE A 33 -11.16 -0.64 0.65
C PHE A 33 -12.40 -0.95 -0.20
N ALA A 34 -12.82 -2.22 -0.31
CA ALA A 34 -13.78 -2.65 -1.33
C ALA A 34 -15.23 -2.23 -1.03
N ASP A 35 -15.64 -2.23 0.24
CA ASP A 35 -16.95 -1.73 0.63
C ASP A 35 -16.89 -0.20 0.69
N GLU A 36 -17.60 0.51 -0.18
CA GLU A 36 -17.58 1.98 -0.22
C GLU A 36 -18.55 2.62 0.80
N ASP A 37 -19.48 1.84 1.35
CA ASP A 37 -20.52 2.29 2.27
C ASP A 37 -20.20 1.91 3.74
N ASP A 38 -19.23 1.02 3.96
CA ASP A 38 -18.76 0.58 5.29
C ASP A 38 -17.25 0.81 5.47
N ASP A 39 -16.88 1.59 6.49
CA ASP A 39 -15.50 1.88 6.87
C ASP A 39 -14.99 0.99 8.01
N THR A 40 -15.77 0.03 8.50
CA THR A 40 -15.42 -0.79 9.67
C THR A 40 -14.04 -1.43 9.53
N GLU A 41 -13.75 -2.12 8.42
CA GLU A 41 -12.47 -2.81 8.22
C GLU A 41 -11.24 -1.85 8.21
N LEU A 42 -11.45 -0.55 7.97
CA LEU A 42 -10.41 0.49 7.97
C LEU A 42 -10.14 1.10 9.36
N GLN A 43 -10.99 0.83 10.35
CA GLN A 43 -10.85 1.43 11.68
C GLN A 43 -9.52 1.04 12.36
N PRO A 44 -8.94 1.89 13.22
CA PRO A 44 -7.57 1.70 13.72
C PRO A 44 -7.34 0.41 14.53
N ASP A 45 -8.39 -0.16 15.14
CA ASP A 45 -8.38 -1.39 15.93
C ASP A 45 -8.85 -2.62 15.15
N GLU A 46 -9.23 -2.46 13.89
CA GLU A 46 -9.61 -3.54 12.99
C GLU A 46 -8.41 -4.09 12.21
N TRP A 47 -8.58 -5.31 11.71
CA TRP A 47 -7.51 -6.04 11.02
C TRP A 47 -6.99 -5.28 9.80
N GLY A 48 -7.87 -4.83 8.92
CA GLY A 48 -7.54 -4.05 7.72
C GLY A 48 -6.90 -2.70 8.05
N GLY A 49 -7.38 -2.03 9.10
CA GLY A 49 -6.78 -0.81 9.63
C GLY A 49 -5.31 -1.00 9.97
N SER A 50 -4.94 -2.13 10.56
CA SER A 50 -3.53 -2.45 10.83
C SER A 50 -2.76 -2.93 9.59
N MET A 51 -3.37 -3.79 8.78
CA MET A 51 -2.66 -4.53 7.74
C MET A 51 -2.51 -3.77 6.41
N ALA A 52 -3.47 -2.95 6.02
CA ALA A 52 -3.41 -2.18 4.78
C ALA A 52 -2.15 -1.30 4.66
N PRO A 53 -1.77 -0.45 5.65
CA PRO A 53 -0.55 0.35 5.55
C PRO A 53 0.72 -0.52 5.55
N ALA A 54 0.73 -1.64 6.28
CA ALA A 54 1.88 -2.55 6.32
C ALA A 54 2.09 -3.26 4.97
N TRP A 55 1.01 -3.74 4.33
CA TRP A 55 1.09 -4.30 2.98
C TRP A 55 1.50 -3.26 1.94
N LEU A 56 0.99 -2.02 2.07
CA LEU A 56 1.38 -0.93 1.18
C LEU A 56 2.87 -0.58 1.32
N GLU A 57 3.39 -0.58 2.55
CA GLU A 57 4.81 -0.34 2.81
C GLU A 57 5.69 -1.41 2.16
N LEU A 58 5.34 -2.69 2.34
CA LEU A 58 6.02 -3.83 1.70
C LEU A 58 5.96 -3.74 0.17
N LEU A 59 4.78 -3.45 -0.38
CA LEU A 59 4.57 -3.31 -1.81
C LEU A 59 5.43 -2.16 -2.38
N THR A 60 5.53 -1.05 -1.65
CA THR A 60 6.37 0.10 -2.02
C THR A 60 7.84 -0.28 -2.01
N ASP A 61 8.33 -0.99 -0.99
CA ASP A 61 9.73 -1.47 -0.95
C ASP A 61 10.05 -2.40 -2.13
N ILE A 62 9.13 -3.31 -2.47
CA ILE A 62 9.27 -4.21 -3.63
C ILE A 62 9.30 -3.39 -4.93
N GLY A 63 8.35 -2.46 -5.09
CA GLY A 63 8.22 -1.63 -6.28
C GLY A 63 9.41 -0.69 -6.51
N SER A 64 9.98 -0.14 -5.42
CA SER A 64 11.16 0.73 -5.46
C SER A 64 12.45 -0.01 -5.84
N ALA A 65 12.48 -1.34 -5.75
CA ALA A 65 13.65 -2.12 -6.13
C ALA A 65 13.90 -2.16 -7.65
N GLY A 66 12.97 -1.64 -8.48
CA GLY A 66 13.14 -1.51 -9.93
C GLY A 66 13.22 -2.84 -10.69
N ARG A 67 12.67 -3.91 -10.12
CA ARG A 67 12.68 -5.24 -10.75
C ARG A 67 11.55 -5.39 -11.77
N VAL A 68 11.87 -6.02 -12.90
CA VAL A 68 10.89 -6.36 -13.93
C VAL A 68 9.84 -7.32 -13.37
N GLY A 69 8.57 -7.12 -13.74
CA GLY A 69 7.44 -7.93 -13.27
C GLY A 69 6.71 -7.37 -12.06
N ALA A 70 7.32 -6.49 -11.26
CA ALA A 70 6.62 -5.85 -10.15
C ALA A 70 5.50 -4.94 -10.66
N THR A 71 4.27 -5.25 -10.28
CA THR A 71 3.08 -4.40 -10.52
C THR A 71 2.89 -3.42 -9.37
N PHE A 72 2.16 -2.33 -9.64
CA PHE A 72 1.91 -1.29 -8.67
C PHE A 72 0.57 -0.58 -8.97
N PRO A 73 -0.21 -0.17 -7.95
CA PRO A 73 -1.43 0.60 -8.17
C PRO A 73 -1.14 1.93 -8.85
N SER A 74 -2.14 2.48 -9.54
CA SER A 74 -2.04 3.82 -10.11
C SER A 74 -1.97 4.87 -9.02
N ARG A 75 -1.41 6.03 -9.36
CA ARG A 75 -1.38 7.21 -8.50
C ARG A 75 -2.77 7.56 -7.97
N SER A 76 -3.78 7.57 -8.84
CA SER A 76 -5.15 7.94 -8.47
C SER A 76 -5.77 6.97 -7.46
N THR A 77 -5.49 5.67 -7.60
CA THR A 77 -5.94 4.66 -6.63
C THR A 77 -5.28 4.88 -5.28
N LEU A 78 -3.98 5.15 -5.24
CA LEU A 78 -3.24 5.40 -4.00
C LEU A 78 -3.68 6.69 -3.29
N GLU A 79 -3.92 7.76 -4.06
CA GLU A 79 -4.47 9.02 -3.51
C GLU A 79 -5.87 8.78 -2.90
N SER A 80 -6.73 8.02 -3.59
CA SER A 80 -8.06 7.66 -3.07
C SER A 80 -7.97 6.84 -1.77
N TRP A 81 -7.14 5.80 -1.73
CA TRP A 81 -6.92 4.99 -0.53
C TRP A 81 -6.35 5.82 0.62
N ARG A 82 -5.37 6.69 0.36
CA ARG A 82 -4.81 7.60 1.38
C ARG A 82 -5.91 8.45 1.99
N ASP A 83 -6.66 9.15 1.16
CA ASP A 83 -7.65 10.13 1.61
C ASP A 83 -8.73 9.45 2.44
N ARG A 84 -9.19 8.26 2.02
CA ARG A 84 -10.15 7.46 2.77
C ARG A 84 -9.57 6.93 4.09
N TYR A 85 -8.39 6.32 4.07
CA TYR A 85 -7.77 5.74 5.26
C TYR A 85 -7.47 6.80 6.32
N VAL A 86 -6.89 7.94 5.92
CA VAL A 86 -6.56 9.03 6.86
C VAL A 86 -7.84 9.61 7.47
N ARG A 87 -8.90 9.78 6.67
CA ARG A 87 -10.21 10.23 7.19
C ARG A 87 -10.75 9.28 8.25
N VAL A 88 -10.83 7.98 7.96
CA VAL A 88 -11.34 6.98 8.90
C VAL A 88 -10.47 6.94 10.16
N TRP A 89 -9.14 6.96 10.00
CA TRP A 89 -8.26 6.96 11.15
C TRP A 89 -8.48 8.19 12.05
N ASP A 90 -8.59 9.40 11.46
CA ASP A 90 -8.84 10.64 12.20
C ASP A 90 -10.23 10.65 12.89
N GLU A 91 -11.24 10.00 12.30
CA GLU A 91 -12.60 9.92 12.86
C GLU A 91 -12.69 8.98 14.08
N TYR A 92 -11.97 7.86 14.07
CA TYR A 92 -12.14 6.79 15.07
C TYR A 92 -11.05 6.74 16.14
N ILE A 93 -9.85 7.27 15.87
CA ILE A 93 -8.73 7.08 16.80
C ILE A 93 -8.99 7.65 18.20
N ASP A 94 -9.71 8.77 18.31
CA ASP A 94 -10.01 9.39 19.61
C ASP A 94 -11.00 8.54 20.45
N GLU A 95 -11.76 7.62 19.84
CA GLU A 95 -12.64 6.68 20.57
C GLU A 95 -11.83 5.59 21.30
N LEU A 96 -10.56 5.41 20.95
CA LEU A 96 -9.64 4.45 21.55
C LEU A 96 -8.79 5.06 22.67
N ASP A 97 -9.05 6.31 23.07
CA ASP A 97 -8.34 7.06 24.11
C ASP A 97 -6.79 6.99 24.00
N PRO A 98 -6.19 7.33 22.83
CA PRO A 98 -4.74 7.28 22.64
C PRO A 98 -4.01 8.37 23.43
N ASP A 99 -2.72 8.13 23.71
CA ASP A 99 -1.83 9.21 24.12
C ASP A 99 -1.67 10.24 22.99
N GLU A 100 -1.61 11.53 23.32
CA GLU A 100 -1.52 12.62 22.32
C GLU A 100 -0.29 12.48 21.41
N ASP A 101 0.86 12.13 21.98
CA ASP A 101 2.09 11.89 21.23
C ASP A 101 1.94 10.70 20.26
N TYR A 102 1.31 9.61 20.71
CA TYR A 102 1.03 8.46 19.84
C TYR A 102 0.15 8.86 18.67
N ARG A 103 -0.91 9.64 18.91
CA ARG A 103 -1.80 10.11 17.84
C ARG A 103 -1.03 10.92 16.80
N ILE A 104 -0.20 11.86 17.23
CA ILE A 104 0.60 12.70 16.31
C ILE A 104 1.59 11.85 15.52
N ASP A 105 2.39 11.03 16.19
CA ASP A 105 3.44 10.22 15.58
C ASP A 105 2.85 9.19 14.62
N ARG A 106 1.79 8.48 15.04
CA ARG A 106 1.16 7.45 14.23
C ARG A 106 0.53 8.04 12.97
N ARG A 107 -0.14 9.19 13.07
CA ARG A 107 -0.71 9.88 11.91
C ARG A 107 0.37 10.27 10.91
N GLN A 108 1.52 10.77 11.38
CA GLN A 108 2.66 11.09 10.53
C GLN A 108 3.18 9.85 9.79
N VAL A 109 3.32 8.71 10.48
CA VAL A 109 3.73 7.45 9.86
C VAL A 109 2.76 7.06 8.74
N ILE A 110 1.45 7.02 9.02
CA ILE A 110 0.42 6.67 8.03
C ILE A 110 0.53 7.56 6.78
N VAL A 111 0.55 8.88 6.96
CA VAL A 111 0.64 9.82 5.84
C VAL A 111 1.93 9.59 5.04
N SER A 112 3.07 9.44 5.70
CA SER A 112 4.36 9.21 5.03
C SER A 112 4.39 7.91 4.24
N THR A 113 3.74 6.84 4.72
CA THR A 113 3.63 5.56 4.01
C THR A 113 2.90 5.73 2.69
N PHE A 114 1.75 6.43 2.70
CA PHE A 114 1.00 6.70 1.48
C PHE A 114 1.72 7.67 0.53
N GLU A 115 2.35 8.73 1.06
CA GLU A 115 3.11 9.68 0.24
C GLU A 115 4.27 9.01 -0.49
N ARG A 116 4.98 8.09 0.18
CA ARG A 116 6.04 7.29 -0.45
C ARG A 116 5.51 6.42 -1.59
N ALA A 117 4.36 5.79 -1.39
CA ALA A 117 3.72 4.98 -2.44
C ALA A 117 3.26 5.86 -3.63
N VAL A 118 2.63 7.00 -3.37
CA VAL A 118 2.19 7.94 -4.40
C VAL A 118 3.37 8.48 -5.21
N ALA A 119 4.48 8.83 -4.55
CA ALA A 119 5.69 9.29 -5.24
C ALA A 119 6.24 8.21 -6.19
N LEU A 120 6.30 6.95 -5.75
CA LEU A 120 6.71 5.84 -6.59
C LEU A 120 5.76 5.64 -7.79
N ALA A 121 4.45 5.75 -7.59
CA ALA A 121 3.49 5.66 -8.69
C ALA A 121 3.68 6.78 -9.72
N VAL A 122 3.93 8.03 -9.27
CA VAL A 122 4.23 9.16 -10.16
C VAL A 122 5.47 8.88 -11.01
N GLU A 123 6.55 8.35 -10.41
CA GLU A 123 7.77 8.02 -11.14
C GLU A 123 7.55 6.92 -12.19
N ARG A 124 6.66 5.97 -11.92
CA ARG A 124 6.36 4.84 -12.81
C ARG A 124 5.38 5.19 -13.94
N GLU A 125 4.57 6.22 -13.75
CA GLU A 125 3.60 6.72 -14.74
C GLU A 125 4.18 7.77 -15.70
N ALA A 126 5.34 8.35 -15.37
CA ALA A 126 6.03 9.40 -16.14
C ALA A 126 6.74 8.86 -17.40
#